data_AF-A0A7C4LB32-F1
#
_entry.id   AF-A0A7C4LB32-F1
#
_cell.length_a   1.000
_cell.length_b   1.000
_cell.length_c   1.000
_cell.angle_alpha   90.00
_cell.angle_beta   90.00
_cell.angle_gamma   90.00
#
_symmetry.space_group_name_H-M   'P 1'
#
loop_
_entity.id
_entity.type
_entity.pdbx_description
1 polymer ?
#
loop_
_entity_poly.entity_id
_entity_poly.type
_entity_poly.pdbx_seq_one_letter_code
_entity_poly.pdbx_strand_id
1 'polypeptide(L)'
;MVAFNLRNREDISRDAVYVFAAKPDGAPASWQWEYKGELLGNAEAKMLGATRFTQVDVAPGKNGDLLLIASPDDWNTEFGDYNHKGCVALEITSLEGPSIRKDASGNLWLRAKIIDSQANELGSAACSYDPNSATGILFTRRNKTQDGLTASIWQTFLQP
;
A
#
# COMPACT_ATOMS: atom_id res chain seq x y z
N MET A 1 2.41 -8.21 -10.56
CA MET A 1 3.66 -7.45 -10.83
C MET A 1 3.32 -5.98 -10.72
N VAL A 2 3.91 -5.25 -9.78
CA VAL A 2 3.69 -3.80 -9.63
C VAL A 2 4.88 -3.10 -10.25
N ALA A 3 4.65 -2.29 -11.29
CA ALA A 3 5.71 -1.53 -11.96
C ALA A 3 5.68 -0.07 -11.50
N PHE A 4 6.77 0.41 -10.91
CA PHE A 4 6.93 1.81 -10.52
C PHE A 4 7.81 2.54 -11.54
N ASN A 5 7.28 3.58 -12.19
CA ASN A 5 8.08 4.53 -12.97
C ASN A 5 8.58 5.63 -12.03
N LEU A 6 9.88 5.63 -11.72
CA LEU A 6 10.49 6.43 -10.65
C LEU A 6 11.26 7.68 -11.12
N ARG A 7 11.37 7.96 -12.42
CA ARG A 7 12.32 9.00 -12.89
C ARG A 7 11.79 10.43 -13.02
N ASN A 8 10.49 10.67 -13.20
CA ASN A 8 9.94 12.03 -13.46
C ASN A 8 8.55 12.27 -12.80
N ARG A 9 8.41 12.18 -11.48
CA ARG A 9 7.12 12.46 -10.80
C ARG A 9 7.02 13.91 -10.31
N GLU A 10 6.93 14.87 -11.24
CA GLU A 10 6.43 16.21 -10.90
C GLU A 10 4.89 16.20 -10.74
N ASP A 11 4.18 15.26 -11.39
CA ASP A 11 2.73 15.13 -11.32
C ASP A 11 2.28 13.96 -10.43
N ILE A 12 2.35 14.15 -9.10
CA ILE A 12 1.88 13.19 -8.09
C ILE A 12 0.36 12.99 -8.18
N SER A 13 -0.38 13.87 -8.87
CA SER A 13 -1.83 13.75 -9.03
C SER A 13 -2.25 12.53 -9.86
N ARG A 14 -1.30 11.95 -10.61
CA ARG A 14 -1.50 10.72 -11.41
C ARG A 14 -1.03 9.45 -10.71
N ASP A 15 -0.64 9.52 -9.43
CA ASP A 15 -0.32 8.30 -8.70
C ASP A 15 -1.57 7.46 -8.46
N ALA A 16 -1.47 6.20 -8.87
CA ALA A 16 -2.54 5.22 -8.73
C ALA A 16 -1.98 3.79 -8.75
N VAL A 17 -2.76 2.88 -8.16
CA VAL A 17 -2.55 1.44 -8.24
C VAL A 17 -3.43 0.90 -9.35
N TYR A 18 -2.82 0.25 -10.33
CA TYR A 18 -3.50 -0.32 -11.49
C TYR A 18 -3.51 -1.84 -11.42
N VAL A 19 -4.61 -2.44 -11.89
CA VAL A 19 -4.76 -3.89 -11.99
C VAL A 19 -4.53 -4.32 -13.43
N PHE A 20 -3.66 -5.31 -13.58
CA PHE A 20 -3.45 -6.03 -14.83
C PHE A 20 -3.65 -7.52 -14.58
N ALA A 21 -4.32 -8.20 -15.51
CA ALA A 21 -4.57 -9.63 -15.42
C ALA A 21 -4.09 -10.34 -16.68
N ALA A 22 -3.67 -11.59 -16.55
CA ALA A 22 -3.36 -12.45 -17.67
C ALA A 22 -3.75 -13.88 -17.30
N LYS A 23 -4.13 -14.67 -18.29
CA LYS A 23 -4.26 -16.13 -18.11
C LYS A 23 -2.84 -16.73 -18.03
N PRO A 24 -2.52 -17.53 -17.00
CA PRO A 24 -1.20 -18.10 -16.84
C PRO A 24 -1.02 -19.33 -17.73
N ASP A 25 -1.09 -19.13 -19.05
CA ASP A 25 -0.90 -20.18 -20.05
C ASP A 25 0.49 -20.05 -20.70
N GLY A 26 1.30 -21.10 -20.57
CA GLY A 26 2.71 -21.10 -20.98
C GLY A 26 3.64 -20.28 -20.08
N ALA A 27 4.79 -19.90 -20.63
CA ALA A 27 5.81 -19.15 -19.90
C ALA A 27 5.33 -17.70 -19.59
N PRO A 28 5.74 -17.08 -18.48
CA PRO A 28 5.32 -15.71 -18.14
C PRO A 28 5.54 -14.66 -19.24
N ALA A 29 6.54 -14.86 -20.10
CA ALA A 29 6.84 -13.99 -21.23
C ALA A 29 5.79 -14.05 -22.37
N SER A 30 4.98 -15.13 -22.46
CA SER A 30 3.93 -15.27 -23.46
C SER A 30 2.56 -14.77 -22.98
N TRP A 31 2.43 -14.44 -21.69
CA TRP A 31 1.17 -14.00 -21.10
C TRP A 31 0.68 -12.71 -21.76
N GLN A 32 -0.58 -12.74 -22.19
CA GLN A 32 -1.25 -11.56 -22.72
C GLN A 32 -1.90 -10.80 -21.56
N TRP A 33 -1.29 -9.67 -21.21
CA TRP A 33 -1.75 -8.81 -20.12
C TRP A 33 -2.88 -7.90 -20.58
N GLU A 34 -3.96 -7.88 -19.81
CA GLU A 34 -5.11 -7.01 -19.97
C GLU A 34 -5.12 -5.99 -18.82
N TYR A 35 -5.29 -4.72 -19.16
CA TYR A 35 -5.54 -3.68 -18.16
C TYR A 35 -6.99 -3.77 -17.68
N LYS A 36 -7.18 -3.93 -16.36
CA LYS A 36 -8.50 -4.05 -15.74
C LYS A 36 -9.02 -2.72 -15.17
N GLY A 37 -8.14 -1.78 -14.87
CA GLY A 37 -8.54 -0.48 -14.31
C GLY A 37 -7.65 0.01 -13.18
N GLU A 38 -8.04 1.16 -12.64
CA GLU A 38 -7.48 1.75 -11.43
C GLU A 38 -8.20 1.19 -10.20
N LEU A 39 -7.44 0.66 -9.25
CA LEU A 39 -7.96 0.13 -7.99
C LEU A 39 -8.19 1.24 -6.96
N LEU A 40 -7.25 2.18 -6.89
CA LEU A 40 -7.24 3.34 -6.00
C LEU A 40 -6.16 4.32 -6.45
N GLY A 41 -6.33 5.60 -6.09
CA GLY A 41 -5.36 6.62 -6.44
C GLY A 41 -5.29 7.78 -5.45
N ASN A 42 -4.91 8.95 -5.96
CA ASN A 42 -4.71 10.17 -5.16
C ASN A 42 -5.95 10.56 -4.33
N ALA A 43 -7.18 10.31 -4.83
CA ALA A 43 -8.41 10.63 -4.12
C ALA A 43 -8.54 9.82 -2.82
N GLU A 44 -8.34 8.50 -2.90
CA GLU A 44 -8.31 7.60 -1.75
C GLU A 44 -7.14 7.92 -0.81
N ALA A 45 -5.96 8.28 -1.35
CA ALA A 45 -4.81 8.64 -0.52
C ALA A 45 -5.08 9.88 0.34
N LYS A 46 -5.77 10.88 -0.24
CA LYS A 46 -6.18 12.10 0.47
C LYS A 46 -7.14 11.81 1.62
N MET A 47 -8.02 10.82 1.49
CA MET A 47 -8.88 10.37 2.60
C MET A 47 -8.06 9.86 3.81
N LEU A 48 -6.81 9.44 3.59
CA LEU A 48 -5.90 8.95 4.62
C LEU A 48 -4.85 10.00 5.04
N GLY A 49 -4.95 11.23 4.56
CA GLY A 49 -3.99 12.31 4.85
C GLY A 49 -2.66 12.15 4.10
N ALA A 50 -2.68 11.51 2.94
CA ALA A 50 -1.51 11.27 2.08
C ALA A 50 -1.79 11.77 0.65
N THR A 51 -0.79 11.66 -0.24
CA THR A 51 -0.98 12.00 -1.66
C THR A 51 -0.89 10.79 -2.59
N ARG A 52 -0.41 9.66 -2.09
CA ARG A 52 -0.23 8.43 -2.87
C ARG A 52 -0.12 7.21 -1.98
N PHE A 53 -0.04 6.04 -2.62
CA PHE A 53 0.24 4.78 -1.98
C PHE A 53 1.53 4.17 -2.51
N THR A 54 2.37 3.67 -1.61
CA THR A 54 3.54 2.86 -1.96
C THR A 54 3.51 1.52 -1.24
N GLN A 55 4.45 0.64 -1.61
CA GLN A 55 4.65 -0.67 -0.95
C GLN A 55 3.34 -1.46 -0.90
N VAL A 56 2.67 -1.48 -2.06
CA VAL A 56 1.37 -2.09 -2.23
C VAL A 56 1.55 -3.59 -2.38
N ASP A 57 0.87 -4.33 -1.52
CA ASP A 57 0.84 -5.79 -1.49
C ASP A 57 -0.63 -6.25 -1.52
N VAL A 58 -0.87 -7.36 -2.21
CA VAL A 58 -2.20 -7.96 -2.34
C VAL A 58 -2.13 -9.35 -1.73
N ALA A 59 -2.89 -9.58 -0.68
CA ALA A 59 -2.85 -10.81 0.09
C ALA A 59 -4.27 -11.30 0.40
N PRO A 60 -4.50 -12.63 0.50
CA PRO A 60 -5.75 -13.13 1.04
C PRO A 60 -5.83 -12.82 2.55
N GLY A 61 -6.98 -12.35 3.00
CA GLY A 61 -7.37 -12.32 4.41
C GLY A 61 -7.70 -13.72 4.93
N LYS A 62 -7.78 -13.87 6.25
CA LYS A 62 -8.05 -15.18 6.87
C LYS A 62 -9.44 -15.73 6.54
N ASN A 63 -10.38 -14.84 6.20
CA ASN A 63 -11.76 -15.21 5.88
C ASN A 63 -11.98 -15.37 4.37
N GLY A 64 -10.91 -15.37 3.57
CA GLY A 64 -10.96 -15.51 2.11
C GLY A 64 -11.25 -14.22 1.36
N ASP A 65 -11.40 -13.11 2.06
CA ASP A 65 -11.43 -11.77 1.50
C ASP A 65 -10.08 -11.41 0.86
N LEU A 66 -10.08 -10.54 -0.15
CA LEU A 66 -8.85 -10.06 -0.76
C LEU A 66 -8.47 -8.73 -0.13
N LEU A 67 -7.26 -8.63 0.39
CA LEU A 67 -6.76 -7.45 1.06
C LEU A 67 -5.72 -6.73 0.20
N LEU A 68 -5.74 -5.41 0.29
CA LEU A 68 -4.66 -4.55 -0.11
C LEU A 68 -3.95 -4.03 1.15
N ILE A 69 -2.68 -4.36 1.29
CA ILE A 69 -1.80 -3.79 2.31
C ILE A 69 -0.96 -2.70 1.62
N ALA A 70 -0.98 -1.48 2.14
CA ALA A 70 -0.26 -0.37 1.52
C ALA A 70 0.23 0.63 2.56
N SER A 71 1.26 1.39 2.18
CA SER A 71 1.76 2.54 2.93
C SER A 71 1.32 3.84 2.23
N PRO A 72 0.34 4.58 2.77
CA PRO A 72 0.05 5.92 2.29
C PRO A 72 1.22 6.84 2.62
N ASP A 73 1.66 7.65 1.66
CA ASP A 73 2.75 8.61 1.87
C ASP A 73 2.61 9.89 1.04
N ASP A 74 3.48 10.84 1.34
CA ASP A 74 3.70 12.06 0.55
C ASP A 74 5.19 12.39 0.44
N TRP A 75 5.53 13.27 -0.50
CA TRP A 75 6.89 13.77 -0.64
C TRP A 75 7.12 14.95 0.29
N ASN A 76 8.11 14.81 1.17
CA ASN A 76 8.59 15.89 2.00
C ASN A 76 9.75 16.60 1.30
N THR A 77 9.52 17.83 0.83
CA THR A 77 10.50 18.64 0.11
C THR A 77 11.64 19.16 1.00
N GLU A 78 11.38 19.39 2.28
CA GLU A 78 12.38 19.87 3.24
C GLU A 78 13.48 18.82 3.46
N PHE A 79 13.08 17.55 3.55
CA PHE A 79 13.98 16.43 3.80
C PHE A 79 14.38 15.66 2.53
N GLY A 80 13.78 15.98 1.37
CA GLY A 80 14.03 15.29 0.11
C GLY A 80 13.73 13.78 0.18
N ASP A 81 12.67 13.39 0.89
CA ASP A 81 12.29 11.98 1.07
C ASP A 81 10.78 11.82 1.30
N TYR A 82 10.30 10.58 1.29
CA TYR A 82 8.92 10.25 1.57
C TYR A 82 8.59 10.28 3.06
N ASN A 83 7.46 10.89 3.40
CA ASN A 83 6.86 10.86 4.71
C ASN A 83 5.73 9.82 4.73
N HIS A 84 6.01 8.63 5.28
CA HIS A 84 5.02 7.55 5.31
C HIS A 84 4.08 7.66 6.51
N LYS A 85 2.79 7.54 6.27
CA LYS A 85 1.73 7.72 7.29
C LYS A 85 1.39 6.43 8.03
N GLY A 86 2.30 5.47 8.05
CA GLY A 86 2.04 4.12 8.52
C GLY A 86 1.48 3.23 7.43
N CYS A 87 0.71 2.23 7.83
CA CYS A 87 0.15 1.23 6.94
C CYS A 87 -1.35 1.12 7.09
N VAL A 88 -2.00 0.71 6.03
CA VAL A 88 -3.42 0.39 6.01
C VAL A 88 -3.67 -0.98 5.39
N ALA A 89 -4.70 -1.65 5.90
CA ALA A 89 -5.28 -2.82 5.27
C ALA A 89 -6.68 -2.45 4.78
N LEU A 90 -6.90 -2.56 3.47
CA LEU A 90 -8.14 -2.27 2.77
C LEU A 90 -8.68 -3.56 2.14
N GLU A 91 -10.00 -3.68 2.04
CA GLU A 91 -10.62 -4.82 1.37
C GLU A 91 -10.85 -4.52 -0.12
N ILE A 92 -10.33 -5.37 -1.00
CA ILE A 92 -10.60 -5.35 -2.44
C ILE A 92 -11.91 -6.08 -2.70
N THR A 93 -12.88 -5.37 -3.27
CA THR A 93 -14.20 -5.94 -3.61
C THR A 93 -14.22 -6.63 -4.96
N SER A 94 -13.38 -6.20 -5.91
CA SER A 94 -13.25 -6.82 -7.22
C SER A 94 -11.93 -6.45 -7.89
N LEU A 95 -11.39 -7.37 -8.71
CA LEU A 95 -10.25 -7.13 -9.60
C LEU A 95 -10.66 -7.03 -11.09
N GLU A 96 -11.82 -7.54 -11.49
CA GLU A 96 -12.34 -7.43 -12.86
C GLU A 96 -12.95 -6.06 -13.14
N GLY A 97 -13.55 -5.46 -12.11
CA GLY A 97 -13.85 -4.04 -12.02
C GLY A 97 -13.16 -3.49 -10.77
N PRO A 98 -11.86 -3.13 -10.86
CA PRO A 98 -11.03 -2.80 -9.71
C PRO A 98 -11.72 -1.85 -8.75
N SER A 99 -11.94 -2.30 -7.52
CA SER A 99 -12.65 -1.53 -6.50
C SER A 99 -12.23 -1.94 -5.10
N ILE A 100 -12.22 -0.94 -4.20
CA ILE A 100 -11.99 -1.09 -2.78
C ILE A 100 -13.31 -0.86 -2.04
N ARG A 101 -13.52 -1.60 -0.94
CA ARG A 101 -14.68 -1.45 -0.09
C ARG A 101 -14.77 -0.05 0.52
N LYS A 102 -15.95 0.55 0.44
CA LYS A 102 -16.30 1.82 1.08
C LYS A 102 -17.41 1.63 2.10
N ASP A 103 -17.45 2.48 3.13
CA ASP A 103 -18.55 2.54 4.09
C ASP A 103 -19.80 3.22 3.49
N ALA A 104 -20.88 3.31 4.26
CA ALA A 104 -22.13 3.92 3.81
C ALA A 104 -22.00 5.44 3.52
N SER A 105 -20.96 6.09 4.00
CA SER A 105 -20.64 7.50 3.76
C SER A 105 -19.67 7.70 2.59
N GLY A 106 -19.21 6.61 1.96
CA GLY A 106 -18.25 6.65 0.85
C GLY A 106 -16.79 6.75 1.28
N ASN A 107 -16.47 6.63 2.57
CA ASN A 107 -15.08 6.57 3.03
C ASN A 107 -14.50 5.17 2.84
N LEU A 108 -13.18 5.07 2.81
CA LEU A 108 -12.49 3.78 2.78
C LEU A 108 -12.82 2.95 4.03
N TRP A 109 -13.22 1.70 3.81
CA TRP A 109 -13.40 0.74 4.90
C TRP A 109 -12.05 0.16 5.32
N LEU A 110 -11.47 0.68 6.40
CA LEU A 110 -10.19 0.22 6.95
C LEU A 110 -10.40 -1.02 7.81
N ARG A 111 -9.74 -2.13 7.44
CA ARG A 111 -9.66 -3.33 8.28
C ARG A 111 -8.65 -3.17 9.40
N ALA A 112 -7.54 -2.50 9.08
CA ALA A 112 -6.54 -2.11 10.06
C ALA A 112 -5.83 -0.82 9.61
N LYS A 113 -5.36 -0.04 10.59
CA LYS A 113 -4.42 1.05 10.40
C LYS A 113 -3.33 0.95 11.46
N ILE A 114 -2.08 0.93 11.03
CA ILE A 114 -0.91 0.84 11.92
C ILE A 114 -0.11 2.12 11.77
N ILE A 115 0.18 2.76 12.89
CA ILE A 115 1.00 3.96 12.95
C ILE A 115 2.07 3.81 14.03
N ASP A 116 3.21 4.43 13.83
CA ASP A 116 4.25 4.55 14.85
C ASP A 116 4.11 5.91 15.54
N SER A 117 3.65 5.91 16.79
CA SER A 117 3.49 7.11 17.60
C SER A 117 4.82 7.78 18.00
N GLN A 118 5.94 7.13 17.72
CA GLN A 118 7.29 7.63 17.95
C GLN A 118 8.03 7.86 16.62
N ALA A 119 7.31 7.85 15.49
CA ALA A 119 7.92 8.18 14.21
C ALA A 119 8.43 9.62 14.19
N ASN A 120 9.52 9.84 13.47
CA ASN A 120 10.01 11.17 13.15
C ASN A 120 9.18 11.82 12.02
N GLU A 121 9.62 12.96 11.53
CA GLU A 121 8.96 13.77 10.49
C GLU A 121 8.78 13.03 9.15
N LEU A 122 9.56 11.97 8.93
CA LEU A 122 9.50 11.12 7.74
C LEU A 122 8.70 9.84 7.95
N GLY A 123 8.09 9.68 9.11
CA GLY A 123 7.16 8.60 9.38
C GLY A 123 7.82 7.24 9.53
N SER A 124 6.97 6.21 9.51
CA SER A 124 7.40 4.81 9.50
C SER A 124 7.73 4.35 8.07
N ALA A 125 7.87 3.05 7.77
CA ALA A 125 8.19 2.61 6.41
C ALA A 125 7.07 1.79 5.78
N ALA A 126 7.17 0.46 5.91
CA ALA A 126 6.49 -0.51 5.08
C ALA A 126 5.73 -1.53 5.90
N CYS A 127 4.70 -2.11 5.30
CA CYS A 127 4.07 -3.31 5.81
C CYS A 127 3.98 -4.40 4.77
N SER A 128 3.90 -5.63 5.27
CA SER A 128 3.45 -6.80 4.49
C SER A 128 2.72 -7.74 5.43
N TYR A 129 2.01 -8.70 4.85
CA TYR A 129 1.12 -9.59 5.56
C TYR A 129 1.10 -10.96 4.86
N ASP A 130 1.08 -12.02 5.67
CA ASP A 130 0.82 -13.38 5.23
C ASP A 130 -0.30 -13.97 6.12
N PRO A 131 -1.42 -14.44 5.54
CA PRO A 131 -2.51 -15.03 6.32
C PRO A 131 -2.11 -16.28 7.11
N ASN A 132 -1.06 -16.99 6.69
CA ASN A 132 -0.54 -18.17 7.39
C ASN A 132 0.43 -17.80 8.52
N SER A 133 0.87 -16.54 8.61
CA SER A 133 1.75 -16.11 9.68
C SER A 133 0.98 -15.86 10.99
N ALA A 134 1.54 -16.35 12.09
CA ALA A 134 1.04 -16.04 13.43
C ALA A 134 1.28 -14.56 13.83
N THR A 135 2.19 -13.86 13.15
CA THR A 135 2.64 -12.50 13.51
C THR A 135 1.65 -11.39 13.13
N GLY A 136 0.64 -11.71 12.32
CA GLY A 136 -0.20 -10.70 11.67
C GLY A 136 0.61 -9.82 10.71
N ILE A 137 0.17 -8.58 10.53
CA ILE A 137 0.89 -7.60 9.72
C ILE A 137 2.28 -7.35 10.32
N LEU A 138 3.32 -7.51 9.49
CA LEU A 138 4.68 -7.07 9.81
C LEU A 138 4.81 -5.60 9.44
N PHE A 139 5.36 -4.81 10.35
CA PHE A 139 5.51 -3.37 10.21
C PHE A 139 6.96 -2.97 10.38
N THR A 140 7.48 -2.18 9.44
CA THR A 140 8.84 -1.65 9.52
C THR A 140 8.81 -0.25 10.12
N ARG A 141 9.37 -0.12 11.31
CA ARG A 141 9.67 1.19 11.91
C ARG A 141 10.99 1.67 11.35
N ARG A 142 11.01 2.89 10.82
CA ARG A 142 12.22 3.55 10.35
C ARG A 142 12.50 4.77 11.20
N ASN A 143 13.77 5.01 11.48
CA ASN A 143 14.26 6.29 11.96
C ASN A 143 15.35 6.74 11.00
N LYS A 144 15.02 7.73 10.17
CA LYS A 144 15.94 8.31 9.20
C LYS A 144 16.42 9.67 9.71
N THR A 145 17.73 9.83 9.78
CA THR A 145 18.42 11.08 10.08
C THR A 145 19.16 11.55 8.82
N GLN A 146 19.86 12.69 8.88
CA GLN A 146 20.69 13.15 7.76
C GLN A 146 21.76 12.13 7.36
N ASP A 147 22.37 11.47 8.36
CA ASP A 147 23.56 10.63 8.15
C ASP A 147 23.28 9.12 8.25
N GLY A 148 22.02 8.71 8.44
CA GLY A 148 21.72 7.30 8.66
C GLY A 148 20.25 6.91 8.62
N LEU A 149 20.03 5.63 8.34
CA LEU A 149 18.72 4.97 8.38
C LEU A 149 18.81 3.75 9.29
N THR A 150 18.00 3.74 10.34
CA THR A 150 17.74 2.52 11.12
C THR A 150 16.35 2.00 10.78
N ALA A 151 16.24 0.71 10.48
CA ALA A 151 14.98 0.03 10.26
C ALA A 151 14.84 -1.16 11.21
N SER A 152 13.67 -1.34 11.79
CA SER A 152 13.34 -2.48 12.64
C SER A 152 11.99 -3.06 12.26
N ILE A 153 11.90 -4.39 12.27
CA ILE A 153 10.67 -5.11 11.96
C ILE A 153 9.92 -5.39 13.26
N TRP A 154 8.63 -5.07 13.25
CA TRP A 154 7.72 -5.23 14.38
C TRP A 154 6.57 -6.13 13.98
N GLN A 155 6.22 -7.05 14.88
CA GLN A 155 5.03 -7.88 14.76
C GLN A 155 3.88 -7.12 15.40
N THR A 156 2.77 -6.96 14.68
CA THR A 156 1.61 -6.21 15.19
C THR A 156 0.56 -7.13 15.80
N PHE A 157 0.56 -8.42 15.46
CA PHE A 157 -0.49 -9.39 15.75
C PHE A 157 -1.89 -9.01 15.22
N LEU A 158 -1.99 -7.93 14.43
CA LEU A 158 -3.20 -7.55 13.73
C LEU A 158 -3.41 -8.50 12.54
N GLN A 159 -4.55 -9.16 12.53
CA GLN A 159 -4.96 -10.09 11.49
C GLN A 159 -6.16 -9.46 10.79
N PRO A 160 -5.89 -8.60 9.78
CA PRO A 160 -6.91 -7.79 9.13
C PRO A 160 -8.01 -8.64 8.48
#